data_AF-A0A368X9R0-F1
#
_entry.id   AF-A0A368X9R0-F1
#
_cell.length_a   1.000
_cell.length_b   1.000
_cell.length_c   1.000
_cell.angle_alpha   90.00
_cell.angle_beta   90.00
_cell.angle_gamma   90.00
#
_symmetry.space_group_name_H-M   'P 1'
#
loop_
_entity.id
_entity.type
_entity.pdbx_description
1 polymer ?
#
loop_
_entity_poly.entity_id
_entity_poly.type
_entity_poly.pdbx_seq_one_letter_code
_entity_poly.pdbx_strand_id
1 'polypeptide(L)' 'MSLELLRAIALCDLPVSFTDAAAIEGLRALKASGYVVGMTSEPGSDAPHGRVSIITHKGWVAAYARNSGTPTVPQPQSP' A
#
# COMPACT_ATOMS: atom_id res chain seq x y z
N MET A 1 -7.87 3.82 1.07
CA MET A 1 -6.87 4.69 0.39
C MET A 1 -5.48 4.06 0.33
N SER A 2 -4.90 3.60 1.44
CA SER A 2 -3.51 3.10 1.48
C SER A 2 -3.23 1.87 0.59
N LEU A 3 -4.18 0.94 0.42
CA LEU A 3 -3.99 -0.20 -0.49
C LEU A 3 -4.02 0.17 -1.98
N GLU A 4 -4.76 1.21 -2.37
CA GLU A 4 -4.73 1.74 -3.74
C GLU A 4 -3.37 2.37 -4.03
N LEU A 5 -2.83 3.14 -3.08
CA LEU A 5 -1.47 3.67 -3.17
C LEU A 5 -0.42 2.55 -3.26
N LEU A 6 -0.56 1.49 -2.45
CA LEU A 6 0.33 0.32 -2.51
C LEU A 6 0.29 -0.36 -3.88
N ARG A 7 -0.89 -0.51 -4.48
CA ARG A 7 -1.06 -1.04 -5.84
C ARG A 7 -0.41 -0.15 -6.88
N ALA A 8 -0.59 1.17 -6.78
CA ALA A 8 0.06 2.11 -7.69
C ALA A 8 1.60 2.00 -7.60
N ILE A 9 2.16 1.92 -6.38
CA ILE A 9 3.61 1.74 -6.17
C ILE A 9 4.09 0.41 -6.76
N ALA A 10 3.32 -0.67 -6.65
CA ALA A 10 3.65 -1.99 -7.19
C ALA A 10 3.72 -2.04 -8.73
N LEU A 11 3.15 -1.05 -9.41
CA LEU A 11 3.20 -0.91 -10.86
C LEU A 11 4.34 0.00 -11.34
N CYS A 12 5.12 0.59 -10.43
CA CYS A 12 6.25 1.46 -10.76
C CYS A 12 7.58 0.72 -10.63
N ASP A 13 8.57 1.15 -11.43
CA ASP A 13 9.95 0.80 -11.17
C ASP A 13 10.45 1.47 -9.90
N LEU A 14 11.10 0.69 -9.04
CA LEU A 14 11.69 1.20 -7.80
C LEU A 14 13.15 1.63 -8.04
N PRO A 15 13.59 2.71 -7.38
CA PRO A 15 12.87 3.49 -6.38
C PRO A 15 11.94 4.54 -6.99
N VAL A 16 10.80 4.78 -6.33
CA VAL A 16 9.82 5.81 -6.72
C VAL A 16 9.71 6.90 -5.65
N SER A 17 9.55 8.15 -6.08
CA SER A 17 9.48 9.32 -5.21
C SER A 17 8.12 9.99 -5.27
N PHE A 18 7.72 10.60 -4.15
CA PHE A 18 6.46 11.28 -3.94
C PHE A 18 6.71 12.64 -3.31
N THR A 19 5.98 13.63 -3.77
CA THR A 19 6.00 15.01 -3.24
C THR A 19 4.62 15.49 -2.79
N ASP A 20 3.58 14.66 -2.98
CA ASP A 20 2.23 14.96 -2.53
C ASP A 20 2.06 14.61 -1.05
N ALA A 21 1.54 15.56 -0.27
CA ALA A 21 1.41 15.41 1.18
C ALA A 21 0.46 14.25 1.58
N ALA A 22 -0.63 14.04 0.82
CA ALA A 22 -1.57 12.96 1.10
C ALA A 22 -0.98 11.58 0.75
N ALA A 23 -0.23 11.48 -0.35
CA ALA A 23 0.53 10.29 -0.71
C ALA A 23 1.58 9.97 0.36
N ILE A 24 2.29 10.97 0.89
CA ILE A 24 3.30 10.78 1.93
C ILE A 24 2.68 10.28 3.23
N GLU A 25 1.50 10.77 3.62
CA GLU A 25 0.77 10.22 4.76
C GLU A 25 0.37 8.75 4.52
N GLY A 26 -0.10 8.44 3.31
CA GLY A 26 -0.34 7.06 2.89
C GLY A 26 0.91 6.18 2.96
N LEU A 27 2.07 6.70 2.55
CA LEU A 27 3.36 5.99 2.65
C LEU A 27 3.76 5.74 4.09
N ARG A 28 3.55 6.71 5.00
CA ARG A 28 3.82 6.51 6.44
C ARG A 28 3.00 5.34 6.97
N ALA A 29 1.71 5.29 6.66
CA ALA A 29 0.84 4.18 7.06
C ALA A 29 1.30 2.83 6.47
N LEU A 30 1.70 2.79 5.20
CA LEU A 30 2.20 1.58 4.54
C LEU A 30 3.54 1.11 5.14
N LYS A 31 4.44 2.04 5.46
CA LYS A 31 5.72 1.77 6.12
C LYS A 31 5.49 1.26 7.54
N ALA A 32 4.64 1.92 8.33
CA ALA A 32 4.28 1.49 9.68
C ALA A 32 3.62 0.09 9.69
N SER A 33 2.88 -0.24 8.64
CA SER A 33 2.28 -1.57 8.45
C SER A 33 3.26 -2.64 7.94
N GLY A 34 4.50 -2.26 7.66
CA GLY A 34 5.55 -3.15 7.13
C GLY A 34 5.33 -3.60 5.69
N TYR A 35 4.53 -2.87 4.90
CA TYR A 35 4.29 -3.21 3.49
C TYR A 35 5.41 -2.72 2.58
N VAL A 36 6.02 -1.58 2.91
CA VAL A 36 7.08 -0.95 2.11
C VAL A 36 8.26 -0.54 3.00
N VAL A 37 9.43 -0.44 2.39
CA VAL A 37 10.63 0.18 2.98
C VAL A 37 10.97 1.43 2.20
N GLY A 38 11.14 2.53 2.93
CA GLY A 38 11.36 3.83 2.34
C GLY A 38 11.57 4.93 3.37
N MET A 39 11.80 6.14 2.86
CA MET A 39 11.97 7.37 3.62
C MET A 39 10.76 8.27 3.41
N THR A 40 10.40 9.01 4.44
CA THR A 40 9.35 10.04 4.39
C THR A 40 9.78 11.20 5.27
N SER A 41 9.57 12.44 4.83
CA SER A 41 9.67 13.62 5.67
C SER A 41 8.73 13.52 6.88
N GLU A 42 9.01 14.31 7.92
CA GLU A 42 8.16 14.39 9.11
C GLU A 42 6.77 15.00 8.79
N PRO A 43 5.73 14.66 9.57
CA PRO A 43 4.43 15.31 9.47
C PRO A 43 4.56 16.83 9.62
N GLY A 44 3.92 17.59 8.75
CA GLY A 44 3.97 19.06 8.79
C GLY A 44 5.23 19.69 8.17
N SER A 45 6.11 18.92 7.54
CA SER A 45 7.25 19.46 6.77
C SER A 45 6.78 20.37 5.64
N ASP A 46 7.38 21.56 5.52
CA ASP A 46 7.16 22.51 4.42
C ASP A 46 7.59 21.93 3.06
N ALA A 47 8.48 20.94 3.08
CA ALA A 47 8.91 20.16 1.92
C ALA A 47 8.52 18.68 2.13
N PRO A 48 7.28 18.31 1.80
CA PRO A 48 6.84 16.93 1.90
C PRO A 48 7.57 16.09 0.83
N HIS A 49 8.35 15.10 1.27
CA HIS A 49 9.03 14.15 0.39
C HIS A 49 8.88 12.73 0.91
N GLY A 50 8.72 11.78 -0.01
CA GLY A 50 8.73 10.35 0.28
C GLY A 50 9.44 9.58 -0.82
N ARG A 51 10.18 8.53 -0.47
CA ARG A 51 10.84 7.63 -1.42
C ARG A 51 10.66 6.20 -0.99
N VAL A 52 10.04 5.40 -1.85
CA VAL A 52 9.93 3.95 -1.66
C VAL A 52 11.06 3.27 -2.42
N SER A 53 11.79 2.40 -1.73
CA SER A 53 12.90 1.64 -2.32
C SER A 53 12.56 0.16 -2.49
N ILE A 54 11.70 -0.38 -1.63
CA ILE A 54 11.33 -1.80 -1.64
C ILE A 54 9.86 -1.95 -1.28
N ILE A 55 9.15 -2.83 -1.99
CA ILE A 55 7.89 -3.41 -1.53
C ILE A 55 8.21 -4.77 -0.92
N THR A 56 7.83 -4.97 0.34
CA THR A 56 8.08 -6.22 1.06
C THR A 56 7.23 -7.37 0.49
N HIS A 57 7.56 -8.61 0.81
CA HIS A 57 6.70 -9.76 0.48
C HIS A 57 5.25 -9.55 0.98
N LYS A 58 5.09 -9.04 2.20
CA LYS A 58 3.78 -8.69 2.78
C LYS A 58 3.05 -7.65 1.94
N GLY A 59 3.78 -6.63 1.45
CA GLY A 59 3.25 -5.60 0.57
C GLY A 59 2.80 -6.14 -0.79
N TRP A 60 3.59 -7.03 -1.41
CA TRP A 60 3.20 -7.70 -2.66
C TRP A 60 1.94 -8.55 -2.46
N VAL A 61 1.88 -9.37 -1.40
CA VAL A 61 0.67 -10.14 -1.11
C VAL A 61 -0.55 -9.23 -0.93
N ALA A 62 -0.42 -8.11 -0.19
CA ALA A 62 -1.51 -7.18 0.02
C ALA A 62 -1.93 -6.41 -1.25
N ALA A 63 -0.99 -6.05 -2.12
CA ALA A 63 -1.26 -5.37 -3.39
C ALA A 63 -2.07 -6.24 -4.35
N TYR A 64 -1.74 -7.54 -4.42
CA TYR A 64 -2.32 -8.51 -5.36
C TYR A 64 -3.37 -9.43 -4.75
N ALA A 65 -3.62 -9.34 -3.45
CA ALA A 65 -4.81 -9.91 -2.85
C ALA A 65 -6.02 -9.29 -3.56
N ARG A 66 -6.58 -10.02 -4.52
CA ARG A 66 -7.98 -9.85 -4.93
C ARG A 66 -8.77 -9.85 -3.63
N ASN A 67 -9.72 -8.93 -3.48
CA ASN A 67 -10.77 -9.10 -2.49
C ASN A 67 -11.35 -10.50 -2.70
N SER A 68 -10.84 -11.48 -1.96
CA SER A 68 -11.55 -12.71 -1.65
C SER A 68 -12.66 -12.28 -0.71
N GLY A 69 -13.63 -11.53 -1.26
CA GLY A 69 -15.01 -11.84 -0.95
C GLY A 69 -15.10 -13.32 -1.29
N THR A 70 -15.01 -14.16 -0.26
CA THR A 70 -15.52 -15.52 -0.34
C THR A 70 -16.79 -15.44 -1.17
N PRO A 71 -16.88 -16.08 -2.35
CA PRO A 71 -18.20 -16.27 -2.91
C PRO A 71 -18.95 -17.02 -1.83
N THR A 72 -19.94 -16.37 -1.22
CA THR A 72 -20.92 -17.04 -0.39
C THR A 72 -21.60 -18.01 -1.33
N VAL A 73 -21.06 -19.23 -1.42
CA VAL A 73 -21.77 -20.35 -2.02
C VAL A 73 -23.01 -20.48 -1.15
N PRO A 74 -24.23 -20.31 -1.68
CA PRO A 74 -25.42 -20.63 -0.93
C PRO A 74 -25.27 -22.10 -0.55
N GLN A 75 -25.12 -22.37 0.74
CA GLN A 75 -25.06 -23.73 1.25
C GLN A 75 -26.35 -24.42 0.80
N PRO A 76 -26.30 -25.54 0.06
CA PRO A 76 -27.51 -26.26 -0.31
C PRO A 76 -28.26 -26.56 0.98
N GLN A 77 -29.51 -26.11 1.08
CA GLN A 77 -30.35 -26.56 2.17
C GLN A 77 -30.53 -28.07 1.98
N SER A 78 -29.96 -28.85 2.90
CA SER A 78 -30.17 -30.28 3.02
C SER A 78 -31.68 -30.60 3.18
N PRO A 79 -32.12 -31.79 2.76
CA PRO A 79 -33.43 -32.05 2.16
C PRO A 79 -34.64 -31.91 3.08
#